data_AF-A0A151X058-F1
#
_entry.id   AF-A0A151X058-F1
#
_cell.length_a   1.000
_cell.length_b   1.000
_cell.length_c   1.000
_cell.angle_alpha   90.00
_cell.angle_beta   90.00
_cell.angle_gamma   90.00
#
_symmetry.space_group_name_H-M   'P 1'
#
loop_
_entity.id
_entity.type
_entity.pdbx_description
1 polymer ?
#
loop_
_entity_poly.entity_id
_entity_poly.type
_entity_poly.pdbx_seq_one_letter_code
_entity_poly.pdbx_strand_id
1 'polypeptide(L)'
;MKLLCKLPKGLGTNGNLNENWHKVRQSFDIFLKVTNNIIKSDEVKIAVLLNIVGKDGIELYNKFNLQEAEKKDLTKVLQCFEEHCNPKKNIVHETYKFFNRIQQEGEAFESFLADIKKLSQMCEFGTMTNRMIRDKIVSGIRDKALQDKLLKMEDLNLQKAINYCRAAEIRERSLQEGKSKKYGLRKKVTQKSNKVRSRKTTQISNCSVCNTKHGPNKCLAYGKNHKECSKLNYLPGKKFFTYNNIYIYEII
;
A
#
# COMPACT_ATOMS: atom_id res chain seq x y z
N MET A 1 -9.46 -26.23 -47.37
CA MET A 1 -9.00 -25.42 -46.22
C MET A 1 -9.34 -26.16 -44.94
N LYS A 2 -8.39 -26.84 -44.29
CA LYS A 2 -8.63 -27.54 -43.01
C LYS A 2 -8.78 -26.47 -41.92
N LEU A 3 -10.01 -26.18 -41.51
CA LEU A 3 -10.28 -25.39 -40.31
C LEU A 3 -9.78 -26.17 -39.10
N LEU A 4 -8.52 -25.95 -38.71
CA LEU A 4 -7.98 -26.34 -37.41
C LEU A 4 -8.54 -25.37 -36.35
N CYS A 5 -9.86 -25.42 -36.13
CA CYS A 5 -10.43 -24.86 -34.91
C CYS A 5 -9.92 -25.73 -33.77
N LYS A 6 -8.88 -25.25 -33.05
CA LYS A 6 -8.46 -25.89 -31.81
C LYS A 6 -9.69 -25.95 -30.90
N LEU A 7 -10.14 -27.16 -30.60
CA LEU A 7 -11.25 -27.36 -29.69
C LEU A 7 -10.91 -26.73 -28.34
N PRO A 8 -11.81 -25.93 -27.76
CA PRO A 8 -11.60 -25.28 -26.47
C PRO A 8 -11.28 -26.30 -25.38
N LYS A 9 -10.56 -25.84 -24.35
CA LYS A 9 -10.40 -26.61 -23.12
C LYS A 9 -11.79 -26.76 -22.52
N GLY A 10 -12.29 -27.99 -22.38
CA GLY A 10 -13.66 -28.29 -21.93
C GLY A 10 -14.03 -27.65 -20.58
N LEU A 11 -15.25 -27.93 -20.11
CA LEU A 11 -15.89 -27.25 -18.98
C LEU A 11 -14.98 -27.13 -17.76
N GLY A 12 -14.22 -28.18 -17.43
CA GLY A 12 -13.23 -28.14 -16.34
C GLY A 12 -13.89 -27.80 -15.00
N THR A 13 -14.14 -28.82 -14.19
CA THR A 13 -14.82 -28.66 -12.88
C THR A 13 -13.97 -27.93 -11.81
N ASN A 14 -12.68 -27.71 -12.07
CA ASN A 14 -11.78 -27.02 -11.16
C ASN A 14 -11.91 -25.49 -11.26
N GLY A 15 -12.08 -24.82 -10.12
CA GLY A 15 -12.14 -23.35 -10.02
C GLY A 15 -13.56 -22.79 -10.10
N ASN A 16 -13.72 -21.61 -10.72
CA ASN A 16 -15.03 -20.96 -10.85
C ASN A 16 -15.82 -21.58 -12.01
N LEU A 17 -16.74 -22.50 -11.68
CA LEU A 17 -17.57 -23.22 -12.66
C LEU A 17 -18.38 -22.28 -13.57
N ASN A 18 -18.87 -21.15 -13.04
CA ASN A 18 -19.60 -20.14 -13.80
C ASN A 18 -18.71 -19.49 -14.87
N GLU A 19 -17.52 -19.04 -14.49
CA GLU A 19 -16.57 -18.44 -15.46
C GLU A 19 -16.12 -19.45 -16.52
N ASN A 20 -15.93 -20.70 -16.12
CA ASN A 20 -15.54 -21.76 -17.05
C ASN A 20 -16.66 -22.06 -18.05
N TRP A 21 -17.92 -22.10 -17.59
CA TRP A 21 -19.08 -22.22 -18.48
C TRP A 21 -19.17 -21.05 -19.47
N HIS A 22 -18.97 -19.81 -19.02
CA HIS A 22 -18.97 -18.65 -19.94
C HIS A 22 -17.90 -18.76 -21.03
N LYS A 23 -16.70 -19.25 -20.70
CA LYS A 23 -15.63 -19.48 -21.70
C LYS A 23 -16.02 -20.57 -22.71
N VAL A 24 -16.64 -21.65 -22.23
CA VAL A 24 -17.14 -22.72 -23.10
C VAL A 24 -18.27 -22.22 -23.99
N ARG A 25 -19.25 -21.52 -23.42
CA ARG A 25 -20.38 -20.92 -24.15
C ARG A 25 -19.90 -19.97 -25.25
N GLN A 26 -18.97 -19.07 -24.92
CA GLN A 26 -18.36 -18.17 -25.89
C GLN A 26 -17.66 -18.94 -27.02
N SER A 27 -16.92 -19.98 -26.67
CA SER A 27 -16.19 -20.77 -27.66
C SER A 27 -17.12 -21.57 -28.58
N PHE A 28 -18.23 -22.09 -28.04
CA PHE A 28 -19.29 -22.72 -28.80
C PHE A 28 -19.92 -21.75 -29.80
N ASP A 29 -20.27 -20.54 -29.37
CA ASP A 29 -20.85 -19.52 -30.25
C ASP A 29 -19.88 -19.09 -31.37
N ILE A 30 -18.59 -18.95 -31.06
CA ILE A 30 -17.55 -18.68 -32.06
C ILE A 30 -17.46 -19.84 -33.06
N PHE A 31 -17.46 -21.07 -32.59
CA PHE A 31 -17.35 -22.25 -33.44
C PHE A 31 -18.54 -22.35 -34.40
N LEU A 32 -19.78 -22.16 -33.91
CA LEU A 32 -20.97 -22.18 -34.76
C LEU A 32 -20.92 -21.13 -35.87
N LYS A 33 -20.41 -19.94 -35.58
CA LYS A 33 -20.25 -18.85 -36.56
C LYS A 33 -19.18 -19.19 -37.60
N VAL A 34 -17.99 -19.60 -37.17
CA VAL A 34 -16.85 -19.87 -38.07
C VAL A 34 -17.10 -21.06 -38.99
N THR A 35 -17.82 -22.06 -38.52
CA THR A 35 -18.12 -23.29 -39.29
C THR A 35 -19.42 -23.21 -40.08
N ASN A 36 -20.12 -22.07 -40.04
CA ASN A 36 -21.47 -21.88 -40.57
C ASN A 36 -22.48 -22.94 -40.07
N ASN A 37 -22.22 -23.53 -38.89
CA ASN A 37 -23.09 -24.52 -38.27
C ASN A 37 -24.34 -23.90 -37.62
N ILE A 38 -24.44 -22.56 -37.61
CA ILE A 38 -25.60 -21.85 -37.07
C ILE A 38 -26.91 -22.21 -37.81
N ILE A 39 -26.82 -22.62 -39.09
CA ILE A 39 -27.95 -23.00 -39.95
C ILE A 39 -28.37 -24.46 -39.74
N LYS A 40 -27.55 -25.27 -39.05
CA LYS A 40 -27.85 -26.70 -38.84
C LYS A 40 -28.93 -26.92 -37.78
N SER A 41 -29.45 -28.14 -37.74
CA SER A 41 -30.41 -28.56 -36.72
C SER A 41 -29.82 -28.47 -35.32
N ASP A 42 -30.71 -28.33 -34.33
CA ASP A 42 -30.33 -28.23 -32.92
C ASP A 42 -29.60 -29.49 -32.44
N GLU A 43 -29.98 -30.68 -32.92
CA GLU A 43 -29.26 -31.93 -32.62
C GLU A 43 -27.77 -31.86 -33.00
N VAL A 44 -27.45 -31.29 -34.18
CA VAL A 44 -26.05 -31.13 -34.60
C VAL A 44 -25.34 -30.10 -33.74
N LYS A 45 -26.01 -29.00 -33.40
CA LYS A 45 -25.45 -27.97 -32.50
C LYS A 45 -25.21 -28.52 -31.10
N ILE A 46 -26.09 -29.36 -30.58
CA ILE A 46 -25.93 -30.03 -29.28
C ILE A 46 -24.75 -31.00 -29.32
N ALA A 47 -24.59 -31.78 -30.38
CA ALA A 47 -23.41 -32.65 -30.54
C ALA A 47 -22.11 -31.84 -30.55
N VAL A 48 -22.09 -30.68 -31.23
CA VAL A 48 -20.96 -29.75 -31.20
C VAL A 48 -20.72 -29.19 -29.79
N LEU A 49 -21.78 -28.80 -29.07
CA LEU A 49 -21.69 -28.34 -27.69
C LEU A 49 -21.05 -29.41 -26.80
N LEU A 50 -21.57 -30.65 -26.85
CA LEU A 50 -21.07 -31.79 -26.09
C LEU A 50 -19.60 -32.12 -26.40
N ASN A 51 -19.18 -31.92 -27.65
CA ASN A 51 -17.78 -32.06 -28.03
C ASN A 51 -16.89 -30.97 -27.41
N ILE A 52 -17.38 -29.74 -27.32
CA ILE A 52 -16.65 -28.58 -26.78
C ILE A 52 -16.60 -28.59 -25.25
N VAL A 53 -17.71 -28.92 -24.57
CA VAL A 53 -17.77 -28.99 -23.09
C VAL A 53 -16.90 -30.13 -22.54
N GLY A 54 -16.59 -31.15 -23.34
CA GLY A 54 -15.71 -32.24 -22.94
C GLY A 54 -16.30 -33.17 -21.88
N LYS A 55 -15.46 -34.06 -21.32
CA LYS A 55 -15.89 -35.18 -20.45
C LYS A 55 -16.73 -34.72 -19.26
N ASP A 56 -16.24 -33.78 -18.47
CA ASP A 56 -16.95 -33.22 -17.31
C ASP A 56 -18.33 -32.65 -17.68
N GLY A 57 -18.42 -31.96 -18.83
CA GLY A 57 -19.67 -31.40 -19.31
C GLY A 57 -20.65 -32.46 -19.84
N ILE A 58 -20.15 -33.55 -20.41
CA ILE A 58 -20.97 -34.71 -20.81
C ILE A 58 -21.51 -35.43 -19.58
N GLU A 59 -20.68 -35.65 -18.55
CA GLU A 59 -21.14 -36.21 -17.28
C GLU A 59 -22.21 -35.35 -16.62
N LEU A 60 -22.07 -34.02 -16.72
CA LEU A 60 -23.08 -33.09 -16.26
C LEU A 60 -24.37 -33.19 -17.09
N TYR A 61 -24.27 -33.19 -18.43
CA TYR A 61 -25.40 -33.34 -19.33
C TYR A 61 -26.24 -34.59 -19.03
N ASN A 62 -25.57 -35.71 -18.76
CA ASN A 62 -26.23 -36.98 -18.43
C ASN A 62 -27.01 -36.95 -17.11
N LYS A 63 -26.76 -35.97 -16.24
CA LYS A 63 -27.49 -35.76 -14.98
C LYS A 63 -28.71 -34.84 -15.14
N PHE A 64 -28.87 -34.20 -16.30
CA PHE A 64 -30.03 -33.36 -16.55
C PHE A 64 -31.28 -34.21 -16.70
N ASN A 65 -32.35 -33.82 -16.00
CA ASN A 65 -33.64 -34.49 -16.07
C ASN A 65 -34.46 -33.96 -17.25
N LEU A 66 -33.93 -34.12 -18.46
CA LEU A 66 -34.54 -33.68 -19.72
C LEU A 66 -35.32 -34.82 -20.38
N GLN A 67 -36.54 -34.53 -20.83
CA GLN A 67 -37.29 -35.44 -21.70
C GLN A 67 -36.62 -35.56 -23.07
N GLU A 68 -36.95 -36.62 -23.82
CA GLU A 68 -36.30 -36.91 -25.11
C GLU A 68 -36.51 -35.81 -26.15
N ALA A 69 -37.67 -35.14 -26.12
CA ALA A 69 -37.93 -33.96 -26.95
C ALA A 69 -37.04 -32.77 -26.55
N GLU A 70 -36.81 -32.57 -25.25
CA GLU A 70 -36.02 -31.45 -24.73
C GLU A 70 -34.52 -31.66 -24.94
N LYS A 71 -34.05 -32.92 -25.01
CA LYS A 71 -32.66 -33.24 -25.40
C LYS A 71 -32.33 -32.84 -26.84
N LYS A 72 -33.33 -32.57 -27.67
CA LYS A 72 -33.19 -32.12 -29.06
C LYS A 72 -33.39 -30.61 -29.22
N ASP A 73 -33.74 -29.92 -28.15
CA ASP A 73 -33.92 -28.47 -28.10
C ASP A 73 -32.63 -27.83 -27.54
N LEU A 74 -31.91 -27.10 -28.39
CA LEU A 74 -30.64 -26.48 -27.99
C LEU A 74 -30.87 -25.46 -26.87
N THR A 75 -31.98 -24.74 -26.89
CA THR A 75 -32.31 -23.74 -25.88
C THR A 75 -32.45 -24.38 -24.51
N LYS A 76 -33.17 -25.51 -24.43
CA LYS A 76 -33.35 -26.26 -23.17
C LYS A 76 -32.05 -26.80 -22.63
N VAL A 77 -31.24 -27.41 -23.50
CA VAL A 77 -29.93 -27.95 -23.09
C VAL A 77 -29.02 -26.83 -22.57
N LEU A 78 -28.95 -25.69 -23.26
CA LEU A 78 -28.17 -24.54 -22.81
C LEU A 78 -28.67 -23.98 -21.49
N GLN A 79 -30.00 -23.92 -21.30
CA GLN A 79 -30.59 -23.47 -20.04
C GLN A 79 -30.17 -24.36 -18.86
N CYS A 80 -30.21 -25.69 -19.01
CA CYS A 80 -29.78 -26.59 -17.95
C CYS A 80 -28.29 -26.42 -17.60
N PHE A 81 -27.43 -26.23 -18.60
CA PHE A 81 -26.03 -25.93 -18.33
C PHE A 81 -25.84 -24.57 -17.66
N GLU A 82 -26.58 -23.54 -18.07
CA GLU A 82 -26.54 -22.23 -17.45
C GLU A 82 -26.98 -22.31 -15.98
N GLU A 83 -28.13 -22.92 -15.70
CA GLU A 83 -28.65 -23.08 -14.33
C GLU A 83 -27.73 -23.87 -13.42
N HIS A 84 -27.09 -24.92 -13.95
CA HIS A 84 -26.18 -25.75 -13.16
C HIS A 84 -24.81 -25.10 -12.95
N CYS A 85 -24.24 -24.51 -14.00
CA CYS A 85 -22.92 -23.88 -13.94
C CYS A 85 -22.97 -22.49 -13.30
N ASN A 86 -24.14 -21.87 -13.28
CA ASN A 86 -24.45 -20.65 -12.56
C ASN A 86 -25.44 -20.98 -11.42
N PRO A 87 -25.03 -21.79 -10.42
CA PRO A 87 -25.89 -22.02 -9.27
C PRO A 87 -26.19 -20.65 -8.70
N LYS A 88 -27.50 -20.31 -8.57
CA LYS A 88 -27.99 -18.98 -8.16
C LYS A 88 -26.99 -18.37 -7.20
N LYS A 89 -26.29 -17.30 -7.63
CA LYS A 89 -25.34 -16.59 -6.76
C LYS A 89 -26.04 -16.44 -5.43
N ASN A 90 -25.49 -17.04 -4.38
CA ASN A 90 -26.08 -16.90 -3.07
C ASN A 90 -25.76 -15.47 -2.63
N ILE A 91 -26.58 -14.52 -3.09
CA ILE A 91 -26.38 -13.09 -2.87
C ILE A 91 -26.28 -12.83 -1.37
N VAL A 92 -27.03 -13.58 -0.55
CA VAL A 92 -26.96 -13.53 0.91
C VAL A 92 -25.57 -13.91 1.41
N HIS A 93 -24.98 -14.99 0.91
CA HIS A 93 -23.62 -15.41 1.26
C HIS A 93 -22.54 -14.42 0.78
N GLU A 94 -22.65 -13.89 -0.43
CA GLU A 94 -21.68 -12.91 -0.94
C GLU A 94 -21.79 -11.58 -0.18
N THR A 95 -23.00 -11.15 0.12
CA THR A 95 -23.28 -9.96 0.95
C THR A 95 -22.79 -10.16 2.38
N TYR A 96 -22.94 -11.36 2.94
CA TYR A 96 -22.36 -11.75 4.24
C TYR A 96 -20.84 -11.63 4.24
N LYS A 97 -20.15 -12.18 3.22
CA LYS A 97 -18.69 -12.02 3.08
C LYS A 97 -18.29 -10.55 2.98
N PHE A 98 -19.00 -9.78 2.17
CA PHE A 98 -18.76 -8.36 2.02
C PHE A 98 -18.85 -7.64 3.37
N PHE A 99 -19.97 -7.79 4.10
CA PHE A 99 -20.16 -7.08 5.36
C PHE A 99 -19.22 -7.53 6.47
N ASN A 100 -18.80 -8.79 6.48
CA ASN A 100 -17.84 -9.30 7.46
C ASN A 100 -16.38 -9.01 7.12
N ARG A 101 -16.09 -8.46 5.94
CA ARG A 101 -14.72 -8.09 5.58
C ARG A 101 -14.24 -6.91 6.44
N ILE A 102 -13.16 -7.12 7.19
CA ILE A 102 -12.46 -6.10 7.98
C ILE A 102 -10.98 -6.12 7.65
N GLN A 103 -10.30 -4.97 7.70
CA GLN A 103 -8.87 -4.84 7.46
C GLN A 103 -8.09 -5.61 8.54
N GLN A 104 -7.23 -6.53 8.11
CA GLN A 104 -6.45 -7.37 9.02
C GLN A 104 -5.24 -6.61 9.60
N GLU A 105 -4.65 -7.15 10.67
CA GLU A 105 -3.40 -6.63 11.20
C GLU A 105 -2.28 -6.77 10.16
N GLY A 106 -1.51 -5.69 9.96
CA GLY A 106 -0.45 -5.64 8.94
C GLY A 106 -0.94 -5.54 7.48
N GLU A 107 -2.25 -5.57 7.24
CA GLU A 107 -2.80 -5.46 5.89
C GLU A 107 -2.77 -4.01 5.39
N ALA A 108 -2.18 -3.79 4.21
CA ALA A 108 -2.22 -2.50 3.52
C ALA A 108 -3.64 -2.16 3.02
N PHE A 109 -4.01 -0.89 3.09
CA PHE A 109 -5.32 -0.38 2.71
C PHE A 109 -5.66 -0.66 1.25
N GLU A 110 -4.69 -0.59 0.34
CA GLU A 110 -4.94 -0.91 -1.07
C GLU A 110 -5.35 -2.38 -1.28
N SER A 111 -4.79 -3.31 -0.49
CA SER A 111 -5.19 -4.73 -0.51
C SER A 111 -6.63 -4.88 -0.02
N PHE A 112 -6.93 -4.27 1.13
CA PHE A 112 -8.28 -4.27 1.70
C PHE A 112 -9.32 -3.67 0.74
N LEU A 113 -8.99 -2.53 0.12
CA LEU A 113 -9.86 -1.85 -0.84
C LEU A 113 -10.10 -2.68 -2.11
N ALA A 114 -9.06 -3.35 -2.62
CA ALA A 114 -9.17 -4.22 -3.78
C ALA A 114 -10.12 -5.39 -3.50
N ASP A 115 -9.99 -6.02 -2.34
CA ASP A 115 -10.87 -7.11 -1.91
C ASP A 115 -12.32 -6.67 -1.73
N ILE A 116 -12.57 -5.53 -1.08
CA ILE A 116 -13.94 -4.98 -0.93
C ILE A 116 -14.57 -4.73 -2.30
N LYS A 117 -13.82 -4.14 -3.24
CA LYS A 117 -14.30 -3.89 -4.61
C LYS A 117 -14.59 -5.19 -5.36
N LYS A 118 -13.78 -6.22 -5.16
CA LYS A 118 -14.01 -7.54 -5.75
C LYS A 118 -15.27 -8.19 -5.18
N LEU A 119 -15.44 -8.15 -3.86
CA LEU A 119 -16.62 -8.72 -3.19
C LEU A 119 -17.91 -7.99 -3.60
N SER A 120 -17.88 -6.67 -3.73
CA SER A 120 -19.08 -5.89 -4.09
C SER A 120 -19.64 -6.23 -5.48
N GLN A 121 -18.80 -6.67 -6.42
CA GLN A 121 -19.23 -7.12 -7.75
C GLN A 121 -20.13 -8.36 -7.71
N MET A 122 -20.06 -9.14 -6.62
CA MET A 122 -20.86 -10.36 -6.45
C MET A 122 -22.12 -10.14 -5.60
N CYS A 123 -22.33 -8.94 -5.06
CA CYS A 123 -23.41 -8.64 -4.12
C CYS A 123 -24.65 -7.98 -4.76
N GLU A 124 -24.62 -7.71 -6.07
CA GLU A 124 -25.74 -7.09 -6.81
C GLU A 124 -26.26 -5.76 -6.24
N PHE A 125 -25.39 -4.94 -5.65
CA PHE A 125 -25.76 -3.65 -5.06
C PHE A 125 -26.25 -2.59 -6.08
N GLY A 126 -26.09 -2.83 -7.38
CA GLY A 126 -26.54 -1.92 -8.44
C GLY A 126 -25.99 -0.50 -8.27
N THR A 127 -26.88 0.50 -8.33
CA THR A 127 -26.52 1.92 -8.21
C THR A 127 -25.93 2.29 -6.84
N MET A 128 -26.15 1.46 -5.81
CA MET A 128 -25.64 1.69 -4.45
C MET A 128 -24.21 1.18 -4.23
N THR A 129 -23.58 0.55 -5.23
CA THR A 129 -22.25 -0.07 -5.10
C THR A 129 -21.22 0.88 -4.46
N ASN A 130 -21.12 2.12 -4.93
CA ASN A 130 -20.15 3.09 -4.39
C ASN A 130 -20.44 3.47 -2.92
N ARG A 131 -21.73 3.57 -2.56
CA ARG A 131 -22.15 3.82 -1.18
C ARG A 131 -21.79 2.64 -0.28
N MET A 132 -22.07 1.40 -0.72
CA MET A 132 -21.74 0.19 0.04
C MET A 132 -20.24 0.08 0.28
N ILE A 133 -19.40 0.31 -0.75
CA ILE A 133 -17.94 0.28 -0.60
C ILE A 133 -17.48 1.37 0.39
N ARG A 134 -18.01 2.59 0.30
CA ARG A 134 -17.69 3.67 1.24
C ARG A 134 -18.01 3.26 2.68
N ASP A 135 -19.22 2.77 2.92
CA ASP A 135 -19.70 2.40 4.26
C ASP A 135 -18.90 1.21 4.80
N LYS A 136 -18.45 0.31 3.93
CA LYS A 136 -17.56 -0.81 4.28
C LYS A 136 -16.14 -0.34 4.59
N ILE A 137 -15.60 0.65 3.88
CA ILE A 137 -14.33 1.28 4.26
C ILE A 137 -14.46 1.86 5.67
N VAL A 138 -15.47 2.70 5.92
CA VAL A 138 -15.65 3.36 7.22
C VAL A 138 -15.81 2.34 8.35
N SER A 139 -16.63 1.31 8.18
CA SER A 139 -16.87 0.30 9.22
C SER A 139 -15.74 -0.72 9.37
N GLY A 140 -14.97 -0.98 8.31
CA GLY A 140 -14.02 -2.09 8.23
C GLY A 140 -12.54 -1.73 8.37
N ILE A 141 -12.16 -0.45 8.34
CA ILE A 141 -10.76 -0.06 8.60
C ILE A 141 -10.34 -0.32 10.05
N ARG A 142 -9.05 -0.62 10.22
CA ARG A 142 -8.47 -0.93 11.54
C ARG A 142 -8.20 0.32 12.38
N ASP A 143 -7.79 1.42 11.75
CA ASP A 143 -7.50 2.69 12.43
C ASP A 143 -8.78 3.32 12.98
N LYS A 144 -8.98 3.16 14.30
CA LYS A 144 -10.16 3.66 15.02
C LYS A 144 -10.22 5.19 15.07
N ALA A 145 -9.07 5.86 15.17
CA ALA A 145 -9.04 7.32 15.17
C ALA A 145 -9.43 7.87 13.78
N LEU A 146 -8.99 7.22 12.71
CA LEU A 146 -9.43 7.56 11.36
C LEU A 146 -10.91 7.23 11.15
N GLN A 147 -11.39 6.07 11.62
CA GLN A 147 -12.80 5.68 11.56
C GLN A 147 -13.69 6.76 12.20
N ASP A 148 -13.38 7.19 13.43
CA ASP A 148 -14.11 8.26 14.12
C ASP A 148 -14.10 9.57 13.35
N LYS A 149 -12.98 9.90 12.70
CA LYS A 149 -12.85 11.10 11.87
C LYS A 149 -13.73 11.02 10.63
N LEU A 150 -13.78 9.87 9.96
CA LEU A 150 -14.63 9.66 8.78
C LEU A 150 -16.11 9.70 9.14
N LEU A 151 -16.51 9.15 10.29
CA LEU A 151 -17.90 9.16 10.77
C LEU A 151 -18.45 10.57 11.05
N LYS A 152 -17.56 11.55 11.31
CA LYS A 152 -17.94 12.95 11.57
C LYS A 152 -18.04 13.81 10.30
N MET A 153 -17.75 13.26 9.12
CA MET A 153 -17.81 14.01 7.86
C MET A 153 -19.21 13.93 7.24
N GLU A 154 -19.89 15.07 7.11
CA GLU A 154 -21.24 15.15 6.54
C GLU A 154 -21.27 14.77 5.04
N ASP A 155 -20.24 15.17 4.27
CA ASP A 155 -20.21 15.02 2.81
C ASP A 155 -19.19 13.97 2.34
N LEU A 156 -19.08 12.87 3.08
CA LEU A 156 -18.17 11.78 2.77
C LEU A 156 -18.66 10.97 1.56
N ASN A 157 -17.92 11.06 0.46
CA ASN A 157 -18.08 10.19 -0.70
C ASN A 157 -16.96 9.13 -0.75
N LEU A 158 -17.12 8.13 -1.62
CA LEU A 158 -16.17 7.03 -1.76
C LEU A 158 -14.73 7.52 -2.03
N GLN A 159 -14.57 8.48 -2.94
CA GLN A 159 -13.25 8.97 -3.32
C GLN A 159 -12.55 9.70 -2.17
N LYS A 160 -13.30 10.51 -1.40
CA LYS A 160 -12.78 11.16 -0.19
C LYS A 160 -12.35 10.12 0.84
N ALA A 161 -13.16 9.11 1.13
CA ALA A 161 -12.82 8.04 2.07
C ALA A 161 -11.51 7.33 1.68
N ILE A 162 -11.36 6.98 0.41
CA ILE A 162 -10.13 6.38 -0.15
C ILE A 162 -8.93 7.30 0.06
N ASN A 163 -9.06 8.59 -0.28
CA ASN A 163 -7.97 9.56 -0.16
C ASN A 163 -7.52 9.75 1.30
N TYR A 164 -8.47 9.80 2.24
CA TYR A 164 -8.16 9.91 3.67
C TYR A 164 -7.41 8.69 4.20
N CYS A 165 -7.80 7.48 3.81
CA CYS A 165 -7.14 6.24 4.20
C CYS A 165 -5.72 6.16 3.64
N ARG A 166 -5.53 6.46 2.36
CA ARG A 166 -4.19 6.54 1.73
C ARG A 166 -3.29 7.54 2.44
N ALA A 167 -3.80 8.73 2.72
CA ALA A 167 -3.04 9.76 3.41
C ALA A 167 -2.66 9.34 4.85
N ALA A 168 -3.50 8.57 5.53
CA ALA A 168 -3.20 8.03 6.86
C ALA A 168 -2.07 7.00 6.82
N GLU A 169 -2.11 6.05 5.89
CA GLU A 169 -1.05 5.04 5.74
C GLU A 169 0.31 5.65 5.39
N ILE A 170 0.33 6.65 4.52
CA ILE A 170 1.57 7.37 4.18
C ILE A 170 2.16 8.01 5.43
N ARG A 171 1.34 8.70 6.24
CA ARG A 171 1.78 9.31 7.50
C ARG A 171 2.31 8.27 8.48
N GLU A 172 1.62 7.14 8.62
CA GLU A 172 2.04 6.06 9.51
C GLU A 172 3.39 5.47 9.07
N ARG A 173 3.57 5.19 7.77
CA ARG A 173 4.82 4.70 7.21
C ARG A 173 5.97 5.68 7.44
N SER A 174 5.78 6.97 7.15
CA SER A 174 6.81 8.00 7.38
C SER A 174 7.18 8.12 8.87
N LEU A 175 6.21 7.98 9.78
CA LEU A 175 6.46 7.96 11.22
C LEU A 175 7.25 6.72 11.66
N GLN A 176 6.93 5.54 11.11
CA GLN A 176 7.67 4.31 11.39
C GLN A 176 9.11 4.38 10.87
N GLU A 177 9.32 4.85 9.64
CA GLU A 177 10.66 5.09 9.07
C GLU A 177 11.46 6.13 9.89
N GLY A 178 10.80 7.19 10.35
CA GLY A 178 11.40 8.19 11.24
C GLY A 178 11.76 7.64 12.63
N LYS A 179 11.00 6.66 13.14
CA LYS A 179 11.32 5.94 14.39
C LYS A 179 12.48 4.97 14.19
N SER A 180 12.55 4.26 13.07
CA SER A 180 13.69 3.39 12.73
C SER A 180 15.00 4.16 12.62
N LYS A 181 14.97 5.41 12.11
CA LYS A 181 16.15 6.31 12.13
C LYS A 181 16.55 6.79 13.53
N LYS A 182 15.62 6.83 14.50
CA LYS A 182 15.91 7.21 15.90
C LYS A 182 16.60 6.11 16.72
N TYR A 183 16.56 4.84 16.27
CA TYR A 183 17.36 3.77 16.87
C TYR A 183 18.83 3.78 16.43
N GLY A 184 19.21 4.66 15.49
CA GLY A 184 20.60 4.97 15.12
C GLY A 184 21.20 6.20 15.81
N LEU A 185 20.43 6.94 16.62
CA LEU A 185 20.98 8.02 17.45
C LEU A 185 21.00 7.57 18.92
N ARG A 186 22.20 7.18 19.36
CA ARG A 186 22.57 6.95 20.75
C ARG A 186 22.05 8.11 21.62
N LYS A 187 20.95 7.88 22.34
CA LYS A 187 20.52 8.73 23.46
C LYS A 187 21.71 8.85 24.42
N LYS A 188 22.31 10.03 24.54
CA LYS A 188 23.08 10.37 25.74
C LYS A 188 22.07 10.51 26.87
N VAL A 189 21.80 9.38 27.52
CA VAL A 189 21.08 9.33 28.79
C VAL A 189 21.95 10.04 29.82
N THR A 190 21.41 11.10 30.39
CA THR A 190 21.85 11.71 31.64
C THR A 190 21.60 10.71 32.76
N GLN A 191 22.65 10.06 33.26
CA GLN A 191 22.62 9.39 34.56
C GLN A 191 23.85 9.79 35.39
N LYS A 192 23.54 10.21 36.62
CA LYS A 192 24.44 10.62 37.69
C LYS A 192 25.18 9.40 38.28
N SER A 193 26.38 9.69 38.82
CA SER A 193 27.25 8.85 39.68
C SER A 193 27.96 7.69 38.94
N ASN A 194 29.22 7.32 39.20
CA ASN A 194 30.17 7.64 40.26
C ASN A 194 31.58 7.87 39.66
N LYS A 195 32.38 8.68 40.35
CA LYS A 195 33.77 9.01 40.04
C LYS A 195 34.65 7.75 39.94
N VAL A 196 35.29 7.55 38.79
CA VAL A 196 36.63 6.96 38.74
C VAL A 196 37.56 7.93 38.02
N ARG A 197 38.61 8.33 38.73
CA ARG A 197 39.59 9.36 38.39
C ARG A 197 40.32 8.99 37.09
N SER A 198 40.17 9.82 36.07
CA SER A 198 41.13 9.95 34.98
C SER A 198 41.65 11.39 34.97
N ARG A 199 42.96 11.55 35.18
CA ARG A 199 43.67 12.84 35.15
C ARG A 199 43.52 13.45 33.76
N LYS A 200 42.73 14.51 33.63
CA LYS A 200 42.81 15.41 32.46
C LYS A 200 44.11 16.19 32.59
N THR A 201 45.07 15.88 31.73
CA THR A 201 46.22 16.75 31.47
C THR A 201 45.69 18.07 30.91
N THR A 202 45.78 19.13 31.70
CA THR A 202 45.52 20.50 31.26
C THR A 202 46.52 20.83 30.17
N GLN A 203 46.06 21.03 28.94
CA GLN A 203 46.95 21.47 27.87
C GLN A 203 47.46 22.88 28.19
N ILE A 204 48.75 22.96 28.47
CA ILE A 204 49.50 24.20 28.68
C ILE A 204 50.09 24.56 27.32
N SER A 205 49.64 25.68 26.74
CA SER A 205 50.14 26.19 25.46
C SER A 205 50.68 27.61 25.63
N ASN A 206 51.48 28.07 24.66
CA ASN A 206 51.97 29.44 24.66
C ASN A 206 50.79 30.40 24.41
N CYS A 207 50.61 31.35 25.31
CA CYS A 207 49.58 32.36 25.17
C CYS A 207 49.99 33.42 24.14
N SER A 208 49.13 33.69 23.17
CA SER A 208 49.36 34.71 22.13
C SER A 208 49.48 36.15 22.67
N VAL A 209 49.07 36.40 23.91
CA VAL A 209 49.07 37.74 24.52
C VAL A 209 50.37 37.98 25.29
N CYS A 210 50.76 37.07 26.20
CA CYS A 210 51.94 37.24 27.06
C CYS A 210 53.15 36.39 26.65
N ASN A 211 52.99 35.54 25.64
CA ASN A 211 53.99 34.59 25.14
C ASN A 211 54.55 33.61 26.20
N THR A 212 53.87 33.45 27.35
CA THR A 212 54.22 32.46 28.38
C THR A 212 53.28 31.26 28.33
N LYS A 213 53.72 30.14 28.91
CA LYS A 213 52.99 28.86 28.94
C LYS A 213 52.00 28.82 30.11
N HIS A 214 50.71 28.83 29.82
CA HIS A 214 49.68 28.64 30.83
C HIS A 214 48.40 28.02 30.25
N GLY A 215 47.51 27.52 31.12
CA GLY A 215 46.22 26.98 30.71
C GLY A 215 45.24 28.08 30.24
N PRO A 216 44.07 27.69 29.68
CA PRO A 216 43.04 28.62 29.25
C PRO A 216 42.63 29.58 30.39
N ASN A 217 42.42 30.85 30.07
CA ASN A 217 41.93 31.89 30.98
C ASN A 217 42.83 32.19 32.20
N LYS A 218 44.10 31.76 32.18
CA LYS A 218 45.10 32.03 33.23
C LYS A 218 46.09 33.14 32.88
N CYS A 219 45.89 33.83 31.77
CA CYS A 219 46.73 34.99 31.42
C CYS A 219 46.44 36.15 32.38
N LEU A 220 47.47 36.86 32.83
CA LEU A 220 47.34 38.06 33.68
C LEU A 220 46.51 39.17 33.01
N ALA A 221 46.47 39.19 31.68
CA ALA A 221 45.67 40.12 30.90
C ALA A 221 44.23 39.63 30.69
N TYR A 222 43.93 38.35 30.92
CA TYR A 222 42.61 37.78 30.64
C TYR A 222 41.51 38.54 31.40
N GLY A 223 40.53 39.06 30.65
CA GLY A 223 39.40 39.84 31.16
C GLY A 223 39.75 41.27 31.60
N LYS A 224 40.99 41.74 31.42
CA LYS A 224 41.39 43.11 31.77
C LYS A 224 41.24 44.04 30.58
N ASN A 225 40.70 45.23 30.85
CA ASN A 225 40.55 46.29 29.87
C ASN A 225 41.79 47.20 29.86
N HIS A 226 42.21 47.60 28.67
CA HIS A 226 43.16 48.70 28.52
C HIS A 226 42.48 50.02 28.91
N LYS A 227 43.08 50.77 29.83
CA LYS A 227 42.46 51.97 30.41
C LYS A 227 42.23 53.10 29.39
N GLU A 228 43.01 53.15 28.31
CA GLU A 228 42.91 54.23 27.31
C GLU A 228 42.11 53.87 26.05
N CYS A 229 41.98 52.58 25.71
CA CYS A 229 41.31 52.16 24.46
C CYS A 229 40.21 51.10 24.65
N SER A 230 39.89 50.74 25.90
CA SER A 230 38.84 49.79 26.28
C SER A 230 38.94 48.38 25.67
N LYS A 231 40.06 48.04 25.00
CA LYS A 231 40.31 46.69 24.47
C LYS A 231 40.53 45.69 25.60
N LEU A 232 39.84 44.55 25.53
CA LEU A 232 39.98 43.43 26.44
C LEU A 232 41.27 42.65 26.17
N ASN A 233 41.81 42.01 27.20
CA ASN A 233 42.97 41.11 27.14
C ASN A 233 44.29 41.80 26.78
N TYR A 234 44.52 43.02 27.29
CA TYR A 234 45.74 43.80 27.05
C TYR A 234 46.74 43.73 28.22
N LEU A 235 48.05 43.61 27.92
CA LEU A 235 49.13 43.62 28.92
C LEU A 235 49.64 45.05 29.19
N PRO A 236 49.61 45.54 30.44
CA PRO A 236 50.23 46.81 30.80
C PRO A 236 51.75 46.64 30.76
N GLY A 237 52.46 47.36 29.87
CA GLY A 237 53.93 47.39 29.90
C GLY A 237 54.67 47.43 28.56
N LYS A 238 54.00 47.28 27.41
CA LYS A 238 54.61 47.61 26.11
C LYS A 238 54.15 49.01 25.68
N LYS A 239 55.05 49.99 25.79
CA LYS A 239 54.85 51.33 25.24
C LYS A 239 54.87 51.22 23.73
N PHE A 240 53.82 51.71 23.07
CA PHE A 240 53.87 52.05 21.65
C PHE A 240 53.54 53.53 21.53
N PHE A 241 54.50 54.31 21.02
CA PHE A 241 54.28 55.69 20.61
C PHE A 241 53.68 55.70 19.21
N THR A 242 52.75 56.61 18.95
CA THR A 242 52.21 56.87 17.61
C THR A 242 52.73 58.22 17.11
N TYR A 243 53.34 58.26 15.92
CA TYR A 243 53.41 59.45 15.09
C TYR A 243 53.02 59.07 13.64
N ASN A 244 51.94 59.65 13.13
CA ASN A 244 51.46 59.63 11.74
C ASN A 244 51.24 58.27 11.04
N ASN A 245 50.32 57.45 11.54
CA ASN A 245 49.47 56.53 10.75
C ASN A 245 50.15 55.67 9.66
N ILE A 246 51.26 54.99 9.96
CA ILE A 246 51.77 53.89 9.11
C ILE A 246 52.10 52.68 10.00
N TYR A 247 51.53 51.52 9.68
CA TYR A 247 51.84 50.26 10.36
C TYR A 247 53.12 49.68 9.78
N ILE A 248 54.16 49.55 10.61
CA ILE A 248 55.36 48.80 10.27
C ILE A 248 55.49 47.66 11.28
N TYR A 249 55.52 46.43 10.78
CA TYR A 249 55.94 45.26 11.54
C TYR A 249 57.46 45.23 11.52
N GLU A 250 58.11 45.17 12.68
CA GLU A 250 59.46 44.64 12.76
C GLU A 250 59.45 43.31 13.52
N ILE A 251 60.00 42.34 12.80
CA ILE A 251 60.32 40.99 13.22
C ILE A 251 61.57 41.06 14.07
N ILE A 252 61.52 40.48 15.26
CA ILE A 252 62.55 39.54 15.73
C ILE A 252 61.83 38.34 16.33
#